data_AF-A0A932XWK9-F1
#
_entry.id   AF-A0A932XWK9-F1
#
_cell.length_a   1.000
_cell.length_b   1.000
_cell.length_c   1.000
_cell.angle_alpha   90.00
_cell.angle_beta   90.00
_cell.angle_gamma   90.00
#
_symmetry.space_group_name_H-M   'P 1'
#
loop_
_entity.id
_entity.type
_entity.pdbx_description
1 polymer ?
#
loop_
_entity_poly.entity_id
_entity_poly.type
_entity_poly.pdbx_seq_one_letter_code
_entity_poly.pdbx_strand_id
1 'polypeptide(L)'
;MKPLYWIIGLIVVIAGGWYAYQQYAGSGTQDTAQNKDGWRYAGVFQDSAVNVTTLKLPDGRFVAYYSSGQPGTARKTPKRAFSEDGLTWTPDESWDCPDLCEQLDGLPSLSHRDHLVLNDGRFRTYVSTSAGIVSYSSTDGLSWTKEDGIRLSKDSSIEWEQGSAALTDWSALYLPDGKVRAYYQGQRKAEAGKDCGTCYVVASAISSDDGLTFERESGLRLDPVEMGQVMSASGGYGFSDPQIVFVDGAYRAFFGDYAGPIGSASSTDGLTFTLDDPLPLWGANPSVTVLDDGRILVLAGQGQGPDSTVCPGVAKCPENYNLEHMLVWEPVPVTLTASQWDNGAEQATVTVEGAAGQKVSLKVLEGTGMFCEYNATKQLPVWAPGCYFDPSAYAFEPASGTVPFTATLSRSTDPSVTRSEHTILFTATVGEEAVAGAVRCIHRSKEFSGDPYCQ
;
A
#
# COMPACT_ATOMS: atom_id res chain seq x y z
N MET A 1 -52.14 3.22 37.30
CA MET A 1 -50.76 2.68 37.15
C MET A 1 -50.45 2.12 35.76
N LYS A 2 -51.38 1.49 35.03
CA LYS A 2 -51.13 0.97 33.66
C LYS A 2 -50.73 2.00 32.56
N PRO A 3 -51.19 3.27 32.55
CA PRO A 3 -50.80 4.20 31.48
C PRO A 3 -49.36 4.71 31.61
N LEU A 4 -48.75 4.65 32.80
CA LEU A 4 -47.39 5.14 33.04
C LEU A 4 -46.33 4.22 32.41
N TYR A 5 -46.56 2.90 32.40
CA TYR A 5 -45.63 1.93 31.79
C TYR A 5 -45.53 2.09 30.26
N TRP A 6 -46.63 2.44 29.59
CA TRP A 6 -46.61 2.70 28.15
C TRP A 6 -45.84 3.96 27.79
N ILE A 7 -45.95 5.00 28.61
CA ILE A 7 -45.20 6.25 28.41
C ILE A 7 -43.71 6.02 28.64
N ILE A 8 -43.33 5.27 29.69
CA ILE A 8 -41.93 4.94 29.95
C ILE A 8 -41.34 4.07 28.82
N GLY A 9 -42.09 3.07 28.33
CA GLY A 9 -41.66 2.24 27.20
C GLY A 9 -41.44 3.05 25.92
N LEU A 10 -42.34 3.99 25.61
CA LEU A 10 -42.21 4.87 24.45
C LEU A 10 -40.99 5.80 24.57
N ILE A 11 -40.74 6.36 25.76
CA ILE A 11 -39.59 7.24 26.00
C ILE A 11 -38.28 6.45 25.86
N VAL A 12 -38.21 5.20 26.33
CA VAL A 12 -37.01 4.36 26.18
C VAL A 12 -36.76 4.02 24.70
N VAL A 13 -37.80 3.74 23.92
CA VAL A 13 -37.67 3.47 22.47
C VAL A 13 -37.23 4.74 21.73
N ILE A 14 -37.80 5.91 22.06
CA ILE A 14 -37.42 7.17 21.41
C ILE A 14 -36.01 7.60 21.81
N ALA A 15 -35.65 7.52 23.09
CA ALA A 15 -34.31 7.87 23.56
C ALA A 15 -33.25 6.89 23.07
N GLY A 16 -33.55 5.59 23.06
CA GLY A 16 -32.67 4.56 22.50
C GLY A 16 -32.50 4.71 20.98
N GLY A 17 -33.60 4.97 20.26
CA GLY A 17 -33.58 5.26 18.83
C GLY A 17 -32.83 6.56 18.50
N TRP A 18 -32.99 7.60 19.31
CA TRP A 18 -32.26 8.86 19.18
C TRP A 18 -30.77 8.71 19.48
N TYR A 19 -30.40 7.93 20.50
CA TYR A 19 -29.00 7.66 20.83
C TYR A 19 -28.31 6.81 19.75
N ALA A 20 -28.99 5.77 19.24
CA ALA A 20 -28.53 5.00 18.09
C ALA A 20 -28.43 5.88 16.83
N TYR A 21 -29.41 6.76 16.60
CA TYR A 21 -29.37 7.73 15.52
C TYR A 21 -28.24 8.75 15.69
N GLN A 22 -27.91 9.22 16.90
CA GLN A 22 -26.78 10.12 17.15
C GLN A 22 -25.42 9.44 16.95
N GLN A 23 -25.29 8.17 17.33
CA GLN A 23 -24.11 7.35 17.00
C GLN A 23 -23.97 7.16 15.48
N TYR A 24 -25.09 7.07 14.75
CA TYR A 24 -25.12 6.86 13.29
C TYR A 24 -25.12 8.14 12.44
N ALA A 25 -25.62 9.26 12.98
CA ALA A 25 -25.69 10.57 12.31
C ALA A 25 -24.49 11.45 12.69
N GLY A 26 -23.81 11.15 13.80
CA GLY A 26 -22.52 11.72 14.17
C GLY A 26 -21.37 11.27 13.25
N SER A 27 -21.56 10.24 12.42
CA SER A 27 -20.63 9.85 11.35
C SER A 27 -20.85 10.64 10.04
N GLY A 28 -21.59 11.75 10.10
CA GLY A 28 -21.83 12.65 8.98
C GLY A 28 -20.60 13.49 8.62
N THR A 29 -19.73 12.94 7.77
CA THR A 29 -19.09 13.54 6.58
C THR A 29 -17.96 12.60 6.13
N GLN A 30 -17.95 12.26 4.84
CA GLN A 30 -17.02 11.33 4.17
C GLN A 30 -15.53 11.67 4.30
N ASP A 31 -15.15 12.77 4.96
CA ASP A 31 -13.77 13.28 4.99
C ASP A 31 -12.92 12.79 6.17
N THR A 32 -13.50 12.28 7.27
CA THR A 32 -12.70 11.98 8.47
C THR A 32 -12.26 10.52 8.60
N ALA A 33 -12.89 9.59 7.86
CA ALA A 33 -12.42 8.21 7.76
C ALA A 33 -11.33 8.04 6.67
N GLN A 34 -10.99 9.10 5.95
CA GLN A 34 -10.21 9.03 4.71
C GLN A 34 -8.70 8.92 4.87
N ASN A 35 -8.11 9.00 6.06
CA ASN A 35 -6.65 8.91 6.22
C ASN A 35 -6.29 8.05 7.42
N LYS A 36 -6.48 6.73 7.31
CA LYS A 36 -5.88 5.79 8.26
C LYS A 36 -4.50 5.40 7.74
N ASP A 37 -3.45 5.68 8.51
CA ASP A 37 -2.08 5.24 8.24
C ASP A 37 -1.52 5.62 6.85
N GLY A 38 -1.91 6.79 6.35
CA GLY A 38 -1.51 7.31 5.03
C GLY A 38 -2.36 6.82 3.86
N TRP A 39 -3.36 5.96 4.08
CA TRP A 39 -4.27 5.52 3.03
C TRP A 39 -5.39 6.51 2.80
N ARG A 40 -5.52 7.02 1.57
CA ARG A 40 -6.67 7.80 1.11
C ARG A 40 -7.57 7.06 0.14
N TYR A 41 -8.86 7.28 0.26
CA TYR A 41 -9.82 6.84 -0.76
C TYR A 41 -9.66 7.68 -2.03
N ALA A 42 -9.44 7.01 -3.16
CA ALA A 42 -9.20 7.65 -4.46
C ALA A 42 -10.36 7.50 -5.45
N GLY A 43 -11.45 6.84 -5.05
CA GLY A 43 -12.65 6.70 -5.87
C GLY A 43 -12.95 5.26 -6.26
N VAL A 44 -13.68 5.11 -7.36
CA VAL A 44 -14.07 3.83 -7.94
C VAL A 44 -13.43 3.73 -9.33
N PHE A 45 -12.83 2.58 -9.64
CA PHE A 45 -12.16 2.32 -10.91
C PHE A 45 -13.14 2.31 -12.09
N GLN A 46 -14.17 1.47 -12.05
CA GLN A 46 -15.21 1.38 -13.07
C GLN A 46 -16.43 0.59 -12.58
N ASP A 47 -17.62 0.96 -13.03
CA ASP A 47 -18.85 0.21 -12.75
C ASP A 47 -18.79 -1.20 -13.36
N SER A 48 -19.12 -2.21 -12.57
CA SER A 48 -19.17 -3.61 -13.00
C SER A 48 -17.83 -4.25 -13.37
N ALA A 49 -16.71 -3.63 -12.97
CA ALA A 49 -15.41 -4.28 -13.03
C ALA A 49 -15.26 -5.26 -11.87
N VAL A 50 -14.69 -6.43 -12.16
CA VAL A 50 -14.22 -7.36 -11.12
C VAL A 50 -12.85 -7.88 -11.51
N ASN A 51 -12.07 -8.24 -10.49
CA ASN A 51 -10.78 -8.89 -10.64
C ASN A 51 -9.83 -7.99 -11.46
N VAL A 52 -9.73 -6.70 -11.11
CA VAL A 52 -8.87 -5.79 -11.85
C VAL A 52 -7.42 -6.22 -11.67
N THR A 53 -6.61 -6.14 -12.73
CA THR A 53 -5.15 -6.10 -12.62
C THR A 53 -4.64 -4.87 -13.38
N THR A 54 -3.56 -4.27 -12.91
CA THR A 54 -3.01 -3.03 -13.45
C THR A 54 -1.56 -3.22 -13.86
N LEU A 55 -1.16 -2.52 -14.92
CA LEU A 55 0.18 -2.55 -15.46
C LEU A 55 0.55 -1.15 -15.95
N LYS A 56 1.78 -0.72 -15.62
CA LYS A 56 2.36 0.48 -16.24
C LYS A 56 3.02 0.12 -17.57
N LEU A 57 2.64 0.84 -18.62
CA LEU A 57 3.11 0.67 -19.99
C LEU A 57 4.43 1.42 -20.24
N PRO A 58 5.19 1.05 -21.29
CA PRO A 58 6.44 1.74 -21.63
C PRO A 58 6.28 3.22 -21.98
N ASP A 59 5.08 3.64 -22.40
CA ASP A 59 4.75 5.03 -22.75
C ASP A 59 4.37 5.89 -21.53
N GLY A 60 4.44 5.34 -20.31
CA GLY A 60 4.12 6.01 -19.07
C GLY A 60 2.67 5.86 -18.61
N ARG A 61 1.76 5.43 -19.51
CA ARG A 61 0.36 5.21 -19.16
C ARG A 61 0.19 3.93 -18.36
N PHE A 62 -0.96 3.79 -17.71
CA PHE A 62 -1.41 2.56 -17.08
C PHE A 62 -2.47 1.89 -17.96
N VAL A 63 -2.46 0.57 -17.98
CA VAL A 63 -3.55 -0.27 -18.47
C VAL A 63 -4.09 -1.09 -17.32
N ALA A 64 -5.40 -1.23 -17.28
CA ALA A 64 -6.08 -2.15 -16.38
C ALA A 64 -6.79 -3.22 -17.21
N TYR A 65 -6.59 -4.47 -16.86
CA TYR A 65 -7.36 -5.60 -17.38
C TYR A 65 -8.36 -6.04 -16.32
N TYR A 66 -9.61 -6.22 -16.72
CA TYR A 66 -10.67 -6.58 -15.77
C TYR A 66 -11.73 -7.42 -16.45
N SER A 67 -12.58 -8.04 -15.65
CA SER A 67 -13.77 -8.72 -16.14
C SER A 67 -14.98 -7.80 -15.99
N SER A 68 -15.76 -7.63 -17.05
CA SER A 68 -17.08 -6.98 -16.99
C SER A 68 -18.20 -8.02 -17.05
N GLY A 69 -19.23 -7.87 -16.23
CA GLY A 69 -20.37 -8.79 -16.26
C GLY A 69 -21.48 -8.34 -15.31
N GLN A 70 -22.73 -8.61 -15.70
CA GLN A 70 -23.86 -8.38 -14.81
C GLN A 70 -23.80 -9.37 -13.63
N PRO A 71 -24.13 -8.94 -12.40
CA PRO A 71 -24.18 -9.82 -11.24
C PRO A 71 -24.99 -11.09 -11.52
N GLY A 72 -24.44 -12.25 -11.16
CA GLY A 72 -25.11 -13.55 -11.35
C GLY A 72 -25.10 -14.09 -12.79
N THR A 73 -24.48 -13.42 -13.75
CA THR A 73 -24.25 -13.98 -15.09
C THR A 73 -22.92 -14.73 -15.15
N ALA A 74 -22.94 -15.96 -15.66
CA ALA A 74 -21.74 -16.80 -15.77
C ALA A 74 -20.71 -16.24 -16.80
N ARG A 75 -21.11 -15.31 -17.66
CA ARG A 75 -20.22 -14.71 -18.66
C ARG A 75 -19.62 -13.41 -18.14
N LYS A 76 -18.39 -13.54 -17.64
CA LYS A 76 -17.45 -12.42 -17.54
C LYS A 76 -16.85 -12.16 -18.92
N THR A 77 -16.96 -10.93 -19.39
CA THR A 77 -16.35 -10.47 -20.64
C THR A 77 -15.09 -9.69 -20.29
N PRO A 78 -13.89 -10.16 -20.68
CA PRO A 78 -12.66 -9.42 -20.46
C PRO A 78 -12.75 -8.03 -21.10
N LYS A 79 -12.34 -7.02 -20.34
CA LYS A 79 -12.26 -5.62 -20.74
C LYS A 79 -10.92 -5.02 -20.33
N ARG A 80 -10.59 -3.88 -20.93
CA ARG A 80 -9.43 -3.09 -20.53
C ARG A 80 -9.76 -1.60 -20.49
N ALA A 81 -9.04 -0.88 -19.65
CA ALA A 81 -9.12 0.58 -19.53
C ALA A 81 -7.71 1.18 -19.44
N PHE A 82 -7.58 2.44 -19.81
CA PHE A 82 -6.32 3.18 -19.76
C PHE A 82 -6.39 4.33 -18.77
N SER A 83 -5.25 4.67 -18.18
CA SER A 83 -5.11 5.83 -17.31
C SER A 83 -3.77 6.52 -17.53
N GLU A 84 -3.72 7.84 -17.42
CA GLU A 84 -2.48 8.62 -17.46
C GLU A 84 -1.84 8.75 -16.06
N ASP A 85 -2.65 8.65 -15.00
CA ASP A 85 -2.27 8.95 -13.61
C ASP A 85 -2.47 7.76 -12.65
N GLY A 86 -3.01 6.65 -13.14
CA GLY A 86 -3.40 5.47 -12.37
C GLY A 86 -4.69 5.66 -11.56
N LEU A 87 -5.33 6.83 -11.60
CA LEU A 87 -6.49 7.17 -10.79
C LEU A 87 -7.75 7.38 -11.64
N THR A 88 -7.58 7.96 -12.82
CA THR A 88 -8.65 8.27 -13.76
C THR A 88 -8.60 7.30 -14.93
N TRP A 89 -9.62 6.45 -15.06
CA TRP A 89 -9.64 5.36 -16.02
C TRP A 89 -10.62 5.60 -17.17
N THR A 90 -10.17 5.37 -18.39
CA THR A 90 -10.96 5.47 -19.63
C THR A 90 -11.10 4.08 -20.26
N PRO A 91 -12.31 3.52 -20.38
CA PRO A 91 -12.52 2.22 -21.01
C PRO A 91 -12.03 2.20 -22.46
N ASP A 92 -11.39 1.10 -22.87
CA ASP A 92 -11.09 0.86 -24.28
C ASP A 92 -12.24 0.16 -24.98
N GLU A 93 -13.17 0.96 -25.51
CA GLU A 93 -14.34 0.46 -26.26
C GLU A 93 -13.96 -0.25 -27.57
N SER A 94 -12.73 -0.07 -28.06
CA SER A 94 -12.25 -0.73 -29.28
C SER A 94 -11.70 -2.14 -29.02
N TRP A 95 -11.46 -2.49 -27.76
CA TRP A 95 -10.90 -3.78 -27.39
C TRP A 95 -11.99 -4.84 -27.24
N ASP A 96 -12.18 -5.63 -28.30
CA ASP A 96 -13.13 -6.74 -28.34
C ASP A 96 -12.42 -8.09 -28.17
N CYS A 97 -11.56 -8.22 -27.16
CA CYS A 97 -10.74 -9.39 -26.79
C CYS A 97 -10.85 -10.64 -27.71
N PRO A 98 -10.39 -10.63 -28.97
CA PRO A 98 -10.61 -11.78 -29.85
C PRO A 98 -9.46 -12.77 -29.68
N ASP A 99 -8.24 -12.32 -29.93
CA ASP A 99 -7.05 -13.17 -29.94
C ASP A 99 -6.61 -13.60 -28.54
N LEU A 100 -6.65 -12.68 -27.57
CA LEU A 100 -6.20 -12.99 -26.22
C LEU A 100 -7.16 -13.96 -25.52
N CYS A 101 -8.47 -13.76 -25.68
CA CYS A 101 -9.48 -14.63 -25.08
C CYS A 101 -9.51 -16.04 -25.70
N GLU A 102 -9.26 -16.16 -27.01
CA GLU A 102 -9.12 -17.46 -27.68
C GLU A 102 -7.79 -18.15 -27.34
N GLN A 103 -6.68 -17.41 -27.28
CA GLN A 103 -5.36 -17.97 -26.94
C GLN A 103 -5.23 -18.42 -25.48
N LEU A 104 -6.08 -17.90 -24.59
CA LEU A 104 -6.13 -18.27 -23.18
C LEU A 104 -6.87 -19.59 -22.91
N ASP A 105 -7.07 -20.45 -23.91
CA ASP A 105 -7.72 -21.76 -23.82
C ASP A 105 -9.10 -21.69 -23.12
N GLY A 106 -9.86 -20.62 -23.36
CA GLY A 106 -11.18 -20.44 -22.78
C GLY A 106 -11.19 -20.11 -21.28
N LEU A 107 -10.06 -19.68 -20.70
CA LEU A 107 -10.00 -19.19 -19.32
C LEU A 107 -10.55 -17.74 -19.25
N PRO A 108 -11.74 -17.52 -18.67
CA PRO A 108 -12.48 -16.25 -18.79
C PRO A 108 -11.93 -15.12 -17.91
N SER A 109 -10.65 -15.16 -17.51
CA SER A 109 -10.11 -14.21 -16.54
C SER A 109 -8.64 -13.88 -16.85
N LEU A 110 -8.43 -12.70 -17.43
CA LEU A 110 -7.17 -11.93 -17.31
C LEU A 110 -6.95 -11.36 -15.90
N SER A 111 -7.86 -11.69 -15.01
CA SER A 111 -8.28 -10.82 -13.94
C SER A 111 -7.65 -11.27 -12.59
N HIS A 112 -6.87 -12.36 -12.62
CA HIS A 112 -6.10 -12.92 -11.50
C HIS A 112 -4.61 -12.99 -11.81
N ARG A 113 -4.05 -11.90 -12.34
CA ARG A 113 -2.72 -11.94 -12.92
C ARG A 113 -1.85 -10.81 -12.42
N ASP A 114 -0.71 -11.19 -11.89
CA ASP A 114 0.39 -10.26 -11.72
C ASP A 114 1.17 -10.11 -13.04
N HIS A 115 1.76 -8.95 -13.20
CA HIS A 115 2.56 -8.56 -14.35
C HIS A 115 4.00 -8.33 -13.88
N LEU A 116 4.88 -9.24 -14.24
CA LEU A 116 6.31 -9.09 -14.02
C LEU A 116 6.90 -8.25 -15.15
N VAL A 117 7.49 -7.11 -14.84
CA VAL A 117 8.36 -6.38 -15.77
C VAL A 117 9.73 -7.06 -15.78
N LEU A 118 10.09 -7.68 -16.90
CA LEU A 118 11.35 -8.39 -17.11
C LEU A 118 12.53 -7.41 -17.19
N ASN A 119 13.73 -7.91 -16.86
CA ASN A 119 14.97 -7.12 -16.92
C ASN A 119 15.30 -6.56 -18.33
N ASP A 120 14.73 -7.16 -19.39
CA ASP A 120 14.86 -6.68 -20.77
C ASP A 120 13.77 -5.68 -21.19
N GLY A 121 12.92 -5.24 -20.25
CA GLY A 121 11.83 -4.30 -20.47
C GLY A 121 10.56 -4.93 -21.05
N ARG A 122 10.54 -6.23 -21.33
CA ARG A 122 9.30 -6.95 -21.68
C ARG A 122 8.46 -7.18 -20.44
N PHE A 123 7.22 -7.57 -20.65
CA PHE A 123 6.28 -7.97 -19.61
C PHE A 123 6.05 -9.48 -19.68
N ARG A 124 5.88 -10.10 -18.52
CA ARG A 124 5.40 -11.48 -18.38
C ARG A 124 4.19 -11.50 -17.46
N THR A 125 3.13 -12.17 -17.89
CA THR A 125 1.96 -12.41 -17.06
C THR A 125 1.77 -13.90 -16.86
N TYR A 126 1.32 -14.30 -15.67
CA TYR A 126 1.12 -15.69 -15.28
C TYR A 126 -0.37 -16.02 -15.24
N VAL A 127 -0.73 -17.23 -15.66
CA VAL A 127 -2.12 -17.66 -15.79
C VAL A 127 -2.30 -19.04 -15.23
N SER A 128 -3.25 -19.17 -14.30
CA SER A 128 -3.65 -20.45 -13.72
C SER A 128 -4.49 -21.24 -14.71
N THR A 129 -4.08 -22.47 -15.00
CA THR A 129 -4.80 -23.43 -15.83
C THR A 129 -5.04 -24.72 -15.04
N SER A 130 -5.84 -25.64 -15.58
CA SER A 130 -6.01 -26.98 -14.98
C SER A 130 -4.71 -27.80 -14.95
N ALA A 131 -3.74 -27.50 -15.82
CA ALA A 131 -2.44 -28.19 -15.85
C ALA A 131 -1.40 -27.56 -14.91
N GLY A 132 -1.63 -26.32 -14.47
CA GLY A 132 -0.67 -25.51 -13.70
C GLY A 132 -0.61 -24.07 -14.20
N ILE A 133 0.40 -23.34 -13.74
CA ILE A 133 0.67 -21.96 -14.11
C ILE A 133 1.37 -21.93 -15.47
N VAL A 134 0.80 -21.23 -16.46
CA VAL A 134 1.47 -20.91 -17.73
C VAL A 134 1.82 -19.42 -17.75
N SER A 135 2.62 -18.99 -18.73
CA SER A 135 2.96 -17.57 -18.88
C SER A 135 2.74 -17.07 -20.31
N TYR A 136 2.57 -15.76 -20.41
CA TYR A 136 2.53 -15.02 -21.67
C TYR A 136 3.51 -13.87 -21.58
N SER A 137 4.18 -13.55 -22.68
CA SER A 137 5.07 -12.40 -22.78
C SER A 137 4.52 -11.32 -23.69
N SER A 138 4.91 -10.08 -23.44
CA SER A 138 4.53 -8.92 -24.22
C SER A 138 5.68 -7.90 -24.26
N THR A 139 5.82 -7.16 -25.37
CA THR A 139 6.77 -6.04 -25.47
C THR A 139 6.10 -4.68 -25.24
N ASP A 140 4.79 -4.61 -25.35
CA ASP A 140 4.00 -3.38 -25.30
C ASP A 140 3.00 -3.36 -24.13
N GLY A 141 2.87 -4.46 -23.40
CA GLY A 141 1.90 -4.64 -22.31
C GLY A 141 0.46 -4.78 -22.80
N LEU A 142 0.22 -4.89 -24.12
CA LEU A 142 -1.09 -4.89 -24.77
C LEU A 142 -1.32 -6.15 -25.62
N SER A 143 -0.29 -6.59 -26.31
CA SER A 143 -0.26 -7.74 -27.20
C SER A 143 0.55 -8.83 -26.52
N TRP A 144 -0.08 -9.97 -26.23
CA TRP A 144 0.53 -11.05 -25.46
C TRP A 144 0.71 -12.30 -26.31
N THR A 145 1.81 -13.01 -26.11
CA THR A 145 2.12 -14.28 -26.77
C THR A 145 2.34 -15.36 -25.72
N LYS A 146 1.63 -16.49 -25.85
CA LYS A 146 1.80 -17.64 -24.96
C LYS A 146 3.23 -18.16 -25.04
N GLU A 147 3.84 -18.39 -23.89
CA GLU A 147 5.17 -18.99 -23.81
C GLU A 147 5.07 -20.50 -23.59
N ASP A 148 6.00 -21.26 -24.15
CA ASP A 148 5.98 -22.71 -24.08
C ASP A 148 6.23 -23.25 -22.67
N GLY A 149 5.48 -24.28 -22.28
CA GLY A 149 5.67 -25.02 -21.04
C GLY A 149 4.82 -24.54 -19.86
N ILE A 150 4.95 -25.26 -18.74
CA ILE A 150 4.28 -24.98 -17.47
C ILE A 150 5.33 -24.48 -16.47
N ARG A 151 5.03 -23.38 -15.79
CA ARG A 151 5.89 -22.72 -14.80
C ARG A 151 5.90 -23.42 -13.47
N LEU A 152 4.70 -23.80 -13.00
CA LEU A 152 4.51 -24.59 -11.79
C LEU A 152 3.21 -25.37 -11.87
N SER A 153 3.25 -26.68 -11.66
CA SER A 153 2.06 -27.54 -11.52
C SER A 153 1.84 -27.88 -10.06
N LYS A 154 0.59 -28.02 -9.63
CA LYS A 154 0.23 -28.51 -8.29
C LYS A 154 0.95 -29.82 -7.97
N ASP A 155 1.47 -29.93 -6.75
CA ASP A 155 2.04 -31.14 -6.18
C ASP A 155 1.14 -31.64 -5.04
N SER A 156 0.44 -32.75 -5.28
CA SER A 156 -0.46 -33.35 -4.29
C SER A 156 0.24 -33.92 -3.06
N SER A 157 1.57 -34.06 -3.07
CA SER A 157 2.34 -34.47 -1.88
C SER A 157 2.52 -33.34 -0.88
N ILE A 158 2.34 -32.08 -1.30
CA ILE A 158 2.50 -30.90 -0.45
C ILE A 158 1.19 -30.58 0.26
N GLU A 159 1.24 -30.56 1.59
CA GLU A 159 0.07 -30.42 2.47
C GLU A 159 -0.86 -29.26 2.10
N TRP A 160 -0.28 -28.07 1.87
CA TRP A 160 -1.02 -26.86 1.53
C TRP A 160 -1.41 -26.74 0.05
N GLU A 161 -1.12 -27.73 -0.78
CA GLU A 161 -1.61 -27.81 -2.16
C GLU A 161 -2.67 -28.90 -2.33
N GLN A 162 -2.86 -29.75 -1.32
CA GLN A 162 -3.80 -30.87 -1.38
C GLN A 162 -5.25 -30.42 -1.49
N GLY A 163 -5.62 -29.29 -0.89
CA GLY A 163 -6.97 -28.74 -0.92
C GLY A 163 -7.37 -28.16 -2.28
N SER A 164 -6.44 -27.49 -2.96
CA SER A 164 -6.75 -26.72 -4.18
C SER A 164 -6.97 -27.60 -5.41
N ALA A 165 -7.89 -27.25 -6.30
CA ALA A 165 -8.01 -27.95 -7.59
C ALA A 165 -6.84 -27.65 -8.54
N ALA A 166 -6.28 -26.44 -8.47
CA ALA A 166 -5.12 -25.96 -9.20
C ALA A 166 -4.35 -24.96 -8.33
N LEU A 167 -3.15 -24.57 -8.76
CA LEU A 167 -2.47 -23.39 -8.18
C LEU A 167 -3.15 -22.14 -8.72
N THR A 168 -3.46 -21.18 -7.84
CA THR A 168 -4.17 -19.96 -8.20
C THR A 168 -3.52 -18.72 -7.58
N ASP A 169 -3.97 -17.57 -8.05
CA ASP A 169 -3.73 -16.25 -7.47
C ASP A 169 -2.25 -15.96 -7.21
N TRP A 170 -1.56 -15.80 -8.33
CA TRP A 170 -0.12 -15.71 -8.45
C TRP A 170 0.34 -14.25 -8.43
N SER A 171 1.34 -13.94 -7.62
CA SER A 171 2.08 -12.67 -7.63
C SER A 171 3.57 -12.92 -7.78
N ALA A 172 4.27 -12.21 -8.66
CA ALA A 172 5.69 -12.43 -8.91
C ALA A 172 6.45 -11.12 -9.08
N LEU A 173 7.64 -11.06 -8.49
CA LEU A 173 8.52 -9.90 -8.49
C LEU A 173 9.99 -10.30 -8.56
N TYR A 174 10.85 -9.38 -8.97
CA TYR A 174 12.29 -9.54 -8.88
C TYR A 174 12.78 -9.28 -7.46
N LEU A 175 13.65 -10.17 -6.98
CA LEU A 175 14.44 -10.00 -5.78
C LEU A 175 15.69 -9.15 -6.08
N PRO A 176 16.31 -8.53 -5.06
CA PRO A 176 17.55 -7.76 -5.23
C PRO A 176 18.72 -8.57 -5.83
N ASP A 177 18.70 -9.90 -5.74
CA ASP A 177 19.71 -10.79 -6.33
C ASP A 177 19.42 -11.14 -7.80
N GLY A 178 18.38 -10.56 -8.41
CA GLY A 178 18.00 -10.77 -9.80
C GLY A 178 17.14 -12.01 -10.05
N LYS A 179 16.85 -12.83 -9.02
CA LYS A 179 15.90 -13.94 -9.13
C LYS A 179 14.46 -13.43 -9.13
N VAL A 180 13.55 -14.25 -9.63
CA VAL A 180 12.11 -13.99 -9.54
C VAL A 180 11.56 -14.83 -8.39
N ARG A 181 10.86 -14.20 -7.44
CA ARG A 181 10.05 -14.92 -6.46
C ARG A 181 8.60 -14.77 -6.81
N ALA A 182 7.91 -15.90 -6.84
CA ALA A 182 6.47 -15.97 -6.96
C ALA A 182 5.85 -16.35 -5.63
N TYR A 183 4.74 -15.72 -5.30
CA TYR A 183 3.82 -16.02 -4.23
C TYR A 183 2.54 -16.56 -4.84
N TYR A 184 1.96 -17.58 -4.23
CA TYR A 184 0.74 -18.20 -4.77
C TYR A 184 -0.17 -18.72 -3.67
N GLN A 185 -1.46 -18.76 -3.97
CA GLN A 185 -2.46 -19.30 -3.07
C GLN A 185 -2.38 -20.82 -3.01
N GLY A 186 -2.16 -21.34 -1.81
CA GLY A 186 -2.41 -22.72 -1.43
C GLY A 186 -3.74 -22.86 -0.70
N GLN A 187 -4.17 -24.10 -0.51
CA GLN A 187 -5.32 -24.44 0.32
C GLN A 187 -4.99 -25.68 1.16
N ARG A 188 -4.95 -25.49 2.47
CA ARG A 188 -4.78 -26.59 3.42
C ARG A 188 -6.12 -27.28 3.63
N LYS A 189 -6.09 -28.61 3.76
CA LYS A 189 -7.26 -29.36 4.20
C LYS A 189 -7.45 -29.19 5.71
N ALA A 190 -8.71 -29.30 6.14
CA ALA A 190 -9.04 -29.33 7.55
C ALA A 190 -8.27 -30.45 8.25
N GLU A 191 -7.51 -30.09 9.28
CA GLU A 191 -6.88 -31.05 10.17
C GLU A 191 -7.71 -31.19 11.45
N ALA A 192 -7.91 -32.43 11.92
CA ALA A 192 -8.65 -32.67 13.14
C ALA A 192 -7.97 -31.96 14.33
N GLY A 193 -8.68 -31.03 14.96
CA GLY A 193 -8.17 -30.25 16.10
C GLY A 193 -7.44 -28.94 15.74
N LYS A 194 -7.38 -28.55 14.46
CA LYS A 194 -6.95 -27.21 14.03
C LYS A 194 -8.11 -26.46 13.37
N ASP A 195 -8.53 -25.35 13.97
CA ASP A 195 -9.80 -24.66 13.72
C ASP A 195 -9.93 -23.88 12.40
N CYS A 196 -9.06 -24.02 11.38
CA CYS A 196 -9.23 -23.26 10.14
C CYS A 196 -10.14 -23.92 9.08
N GLY A 197 -10.54 -25.18 9.27
CA GLY A 197 -11.26 -25.92 8.22
C GLY A 197 -10.46 -25.97 6.91
N THR A 198 -11.13 -25.70 5.78
CA THR A 198 -10.44 -25.43 4.51
C THR A 198 -10.00 -23.96 4.52
N CYS A 199 -8.70 -23.69 4.66
CA CYS A 199 -8.16 -22.34 4.70
C CYS A 199 -7.16 -22.06 3.58
N TYR A 200 -7.23 -20.85 3.03
CA TYR A 200 -6.26 -20.34 2.07
C TYR A 200 -4.99 -19.91 2.80
N VAL A 201 -3.85 -20.24 2.20
CA VAL A 201 -2.52 -19.91 2.70
C VAL A 201 -1.70 -19.36 1.55
N VAL A 202 -0.61 -18.66 1.85
CA VAL A 202 0.31 -18.18 0.82
C VAL A 202 1.62 -18.94 0.93
N ALA A 203 2.04 -19.56 -0.17
CA ALA A 203 3.35 -20.18 -0.33
C ALA A 203 4.18 -19.40 -1.35
N SER A 204 5.44 -19.79 -1.54
CA SER A 204 6.29 -19.17 -2.56
C SER A 204 7.16 -20.17 -3.33
N ALA A 205 7.60 -19.74 -4.50
CA ALA A 205 8.55 -20.44 -5.34
C ALA A 205 9.54 -19.44 -5.95
N ILE A 206 10.76 -19.88 -6.23
CA ILE A 206 11.85 -19.05 -6.75
C ILE A 206 12.29 -19.53 -8.12
N SER A 207 12.65 -18.59 -8.99
CA SER A 207 13.14 -18.82 -10.33
C SER A 207 14.47 -18.12 -10.55
N SER A 208 15.37 -18.80 -11.26
CA SER A 208 16.69 -18.28 -11.65
C SER A 208 16.80 -17.98 -13.15
N ASP A 209 15.72 -18.16 -13.90
CA ASP A 209 15.63 -18.01 -15.35
C ASP A 209 14.51 -17.04 -15.77
N ASP A 210 14.47 -15.89 -15.08
CA ASP A 210 13.51 -14.80 -15.30
C ASP A 210 12.03 -15.20 -15.10
N GLY A 211 11.75 -16.27 -14.36
CA GLY A 211 10.39 -16.73 -14.10
C GLY A 211 9.86 -17.73 -15.13
N LEU A 212 10.74 -18.49 -15.79
CA LEU A 212 10.33 -19.57 -16.70
C LEU A 212 10.24 -20.93 -16.01
N THR A 213 11.08 -21.19 -15.01
CA THR A 213 11.06 -22.39 -14.18
C THR A 213 11.11 -22.00 -12.71
N PHE A 214 10.24 -22.62 -11.91
CA PHE A 214 10.12 -22.31 -10.49
C PHE A 214 10.40 -23.54 -9.63
N GLU A 215 11.19 -23.32 -8.57
CA GLU A 215 11.42 -24.27 -7.50
C GLU A 215 10.68 -23.78 -6.26
N ARG A 216 9.88 -24.64 -5.63
CA ARG A 216 9.15 -24.27 -4.41
C ARG A 216 10.11 -23.97 -3.29
N GLU A 217 9.83 -22.90 -2.57
CA GLU A 217 10.55 -22.58 -1.34
C GLU A 217 9.87 -23.28 -0.15
N SER A 218 10.64 -23.66 0.86
CA SER A 218 10.11 -24.35 2.03
C SER A 218 9.25 -23.42 2.90
N GLY A 219 8.14 -23.94 3.42
CA GLY A 219 7.28 -23.25 4.38
C GLY A 219 6.25 -22.31 3.76
N LEU A 220 5.33 -21.84 4.60
CA LEU A 220 4.30 -20.87 4.25
C LEU A 220 4.77 -19.45 4.56
N ARG A 221 4.26 -18.49 3.79
CA ARG A 221 4.49 -17.05 3.95
C ARG A 221 3.42 -16.42 4.80
N LEU A 222 2.18 -16.84 4.59
CA LEU A 222 1.02 -16.48 5.38
C LEU A 222 0.23 -17.77 5.71
N ASP A 223 0.16 -18.14 6.99
CA ASP A 223 -0.64 -19.27 7.51
C ASP A 223 -1.61 -18.76 8.59
N PRO A 224 -2.94 -18.80 8.36
CA PRO A 224 -3.91 -18.20 9.28
C PRO A 224 -3.92 -18.91 10.63
N VAL A 225 -3.49 -20.17 10.70
CA VAL A 225 -3.37 -20.91 11.96
C VAL A 225 -2.20 -20.44 12.79
N GLU A 226 -1.05 -20.23 12.19
CA GLU A 226 0.14 -19.74 12.91
C GLU A 226 0.00 -18.26 13.27
N MET A 227 -0.67 -17.48 12.43
CA MET A 227 -0.87 -16.04 12.62
C MET A 227 -2.05 -15.69 13.53
N GLY A 228 -2.71 -16.69 14.13
CA GLY A 228 -3.82 -16.48 15.07
C GLY A 228 -5.09 -15.88 14.44
N GLN A 229 -5.19 -15.86 13.11
CA GLN A 229 -6.41 -15.51 12.40
C GLN A 229 -7.34 -16.72 12.34
N VAL A 230 -7.91 -17.09 13.48
CA VAL A 230 -8.87 -18.19 13.56
C VAL A 230 -10.30 -17.64 13.49
N MET A 231 -10.85 -17.69 12.28
CA MET A 231 -12.29 -17.69 11.93
C MET A 231 -13.15 -16.51 12.39
N SER A 232 -13.64 -15.75 11.40
CA SER A 232 -15.02 -15.25 11.43
C SER A 232 -15.99 -16.44 11.50
N ALA A 233 -17.06 -16.31 12.30
CA ALA A 233 -18.09 -17.34 12.51
C ALA A 233 -18.81 -17.82 11.23
N SER A 234 -18.58 -17.18 10.08
CA SER A 234 -19.19 -17.53 8.79
C SER A 234 -18.42 -18.56 7.94
N GLY A 235 -17.29 -19.10 8.42
CA GLY A 235 -16.68 -20.31 7.86
C GLY A 235 -15.88 -20.10 6.56
N GLY A 236 -14.56 -20.15 6.70
CA GLY A 236 -13.61 -20.21 5.58
C GLY A 236 -13.04 -18.85 5.20
N TYR A 237 -12.10 -18.33 5.99
CA TYR A 237 -11.33 -17.13 5.64
C TYR A 237 -9.85 -17.38 5.94
N GLY A 238 -9.02 -17.10 4.95
CA GLY A 238 -7.57 -17.23 4.98
C GLY A 238 -6.98 -16.21 4.01
N PHE A 239 -5.72 -16.38 3.66
CA PHE A 239 -5.00 -15.42 2.84
C PHE A 239 -5.22 -15.71 1.37
N SER A 240 -6.18 -15.01 0.75
CA SER A 240 -6.54 -15.18 -0.66
C SER A 240 -6.03 -14.06 -1.55
N ASP A 241 -5.86 -14.34 -2.83
CA ASP A 241 -5.43 -13.39 -3.86
C ASP A 241 -4.24 -12.51 -3.43
N PRO A 242 -3.11 -13.12 -3.06
CA PRO A 242 -1.96 -12.37 -2.58
C PRO A 242 -1.39 -11.47 -3.69
N GLN A 243 -1.13 -10.22 -3.35
CA GLN A 243 -0.37 -9.26 -4.15
C GLN A 243 0.80 -8.77 -3.32
N ILE A 244 2.02 -9.03 -3.79
CA ILE A 244 3.24 -8.63 -3.07
C ILE A 244 3.96 -7.59 -3.90
N VAL A 245 4.29 -6.46 -3.27
CA VAL A 245 5.14 -5.42 -3.85
C VAL A 245 6.36 -5.19 -2.97
N PHE A 246 7.47 -4.76 -3.58
CA PHE A 246 8.65 -4.32 -2.86
C PHE A 246 8.77 -2.80 -2.95
N VAL A 247 8.67 -2.12 -1.82
CA VAL A 247 8.65 -0.66 -1.72
C VAL A 247 9.35 -0.23 -0.44
N ASP A 248 10.14 0.84 -0.51
CA ASP A 248 10.90 1.38 0.63
C ASP A 248 11.77 0.32 1.35
N GLY A 249 12.37 -0.60 0.60
CA GLY A 249 13.26 -1.63 1.14
C GLY A 249 12.56 -2.78 1.87
N ALA A 250 11.22 -2.84 1.81
CA ALA A 250 10.42 -3.89 2.44
C ALA A 250 9.40 -4.48 1.46
N TYR A 251 9.02 -5.73 1.69
CA TYR A 251 7.91 -6.38 1.03
C TYR A 251 6.62 -6.03 1.76
N ARG A 252 5.58 -5.71 0.98
CA ARG A 252 4.22 -5.53 1.47
C ARG A 252 3.32 -6.51 0.73
N ALA A 253 2.59 -7.31 1.48
CA ALA A 253 1.59 -8.23 0.98
C ALA A 253 0.21 -7.66 1.25
N PHE A 254 -0.65 -7.71 0.23
CA PHE A 254 -2.07 -7.41 0.31
C PHE A 254 -2.84 -8.66 -0.08
N PHE A 255 -3.93 -8.96 0.61
CA PHE A 255 -4.69 -10.18 0.37
C PHE A 255 -6.16 -9.98 0.70
N GLY A 256 -7.01 -10.69 -0.02
CA GLY A 256 -8.44 -10.73 0.23
C GLY A 256 -8.76 -11.54 1.48
N ASP A 257 -9.66 -11.00 2.30
CA ASP A 257 -10.44 -11.74 3.28
C ASP A 257 -11.90 -11.69 2.80
N TYR A 258 -12.43 -12.80 2.26
CA TYR A 258 -13.72 -12.86 1.54
C TYR A 258 -14.93 -12.24 2.29
N ALA A 259 -14.85 -12.01 3.61
CA ALA A 259 -15.89 -11.35 4.40
C ALA A 259 -15.35 -10.20 5.27
N GLY A 260 -14.15 -9.73 4.97
CA GLY A 260 -13.45 -8.73 5.76
C GLY A 260 -12.88 -7.59 4.91
N PRO A 261 -12.19 -6.65 5.58
CA PRO A 261 -11.32 -5.72 4.89
C PRO A 261 -10.14 -6.43 4.22
N ILE A 262 -9.55 -5.80 3.20
CA ILE A 262 -8.29 -6.23 2.60
C ILE A 262 -7.22 -6.27 3.70
N GLY A 263 -6.63 -7.43 3.90
CA GLY A 263 -5.55 -7.60 4.85
C GLY A 263 -4.22 -7.09 4.30
N SER A 264 -3.33 -6.73 5.21
CA SER A 264 -1.97 -6.28 4.93
C SER A 264 -0.98 -7.06 5.78
N ALA A 265 0.21 -7.30 5.23
CA ALA A 265 1.35 -7.80 5.98
C ALA A 265 2.65 -7.24 5.44
N SER A 266 3.64 -7.10 6.31
CA SER A 266 4.96 -6.56 5.98
C SER A 266 6.07 -7.58 6.22
N SER A 267 7.13 -7.51 5.43
CA SER A 267 8.30 -8.38 5.55
C SER A 267 9.57 -7.69 5.07
N THR A 268 10.72 -8.02 5.68
CA THR A 268 12.03 -7.51 5.25
C THR A 268 12.77 -8.49 4.35
N ASP A 269 12.40 -9.77 4.35
CA ASP A 269 13.06 -10.85 3.60
C ASP A 269 12.15 -11.47 2.51
N GLY A 270 10.87 -11.11 2.51
CA GLY A 270 9.85 -11.64 1.61
C GLY A 270 9.50 -13.10 1.91
N LEU A 271 9.92 -13.63 3.07
CA LEU A 271 9.70 -15.02 3.49
C LEU A 271 8.90 -15.09 4.79
N THR A 272 9.17 -14.19 5.72
CA THR A 272 8.52 -14.10 7.03
C THR A 272 7.71 -12.81 7.07
N PHE A 273 6.39 -12.94 7.08
CA PHE A 273 5.47 -11.81 7.11
C PHE A 273 4.89 -11.59 8.51
N THR A 274 4.73 -10.32 8.88
CA THR A 274 4.00 -9.88 10.07
C THR A 274 2.72 -9.21 9.62
N LEU A 275 1.57 -9.59 10.19
CA LEU A 275 0.30 -8.95 9.88
C LEU A 275 0.32 -7.49 10.33
N ASP A 276 -0.12 -6.61 9.44
CA ASP A 276 -0.37 -5.21 9.75
C ASP A 276 -1.87 -5.01 10.06
N ASP A 277 -2.24 -3.79 10.44
CA ASP A 277 -3.64 -3.39 10.48
C ASP A 277 -4.27 -3.54 9.08
N PRO A 278 -5.49 -4.09 8.97
CA PRO A 278 -6.15 -4.22 7.68
C PRO A 278 -6.48 -2.85 7.09
N LEU A 279 -6.55 -2.80 5.76
CA LEU A 279 -6.87 -1.58 5.03
C LEU A 279 -8.32 -1.14 5.31
N PRO A 280 -8.63 0.16 5.26
CA PRO A 280 -10.00 0.66 5.29
C PRO A 280 -10.75 0.40 3.96
N LEU A 281 -10.52 -0.76 3.34
CA LEU A 281 -11.06 -1.19 2.06
C LEU A 281 -11.70 -2.56 2.24
N TRP A 282 -13.00 -2.66 2.00
CA TRP A 282 -13.71 -3.92 2.04
C TRP A 282 -13.76 -4.54 0.65
N GLY A 283 -13.34 -5.79 0.54
CA GLY A 283 -13.29 -6.45 -0.75
C GLY A 283 -12.52 -7.75 -0.76
N ALA A 284 -12.45 -8.34 -1.94
CA ALA A 284 -11.59 -9.45 -2.26
C ALA A 284 -10.76 -9.10 -3.50
N ASN A 285 -9.78 -9.95 -3.81
CA ASN A 285 -9.04 -9.91 -5.06
C ASN A 285 -8.30 -8.56 -5.27
N PRO A 286 -7.43 -8.16 -4.33
CA PRO A 286 -6.71 -6.91 -4.48
C PRO A 286 -5.85 -6.95 -5.75
N SER A 287 -5.66 -5.79 -6.36
CA SER A 287 -4.60 -5.51 -7.32
C SER A 287 -3.82 -4.31 -6.84
N VAL A 288 -2.49 -4.41 -6.94
CA VAL A 288 -1.59 -3.44 -6.34
C VAL A 288 -0.64 -2.93 -7.41
N THR A 289 -0.54 -1.62 -7.54
CA THR A 289 0.43 -0.96 -8.42
C THR A 289 1.22 0.06 -7.61
N VAL A 290 2.54 0.06 -7.77
CA VAL A 290 3.41 1.13 -7.28
C VAL A 290 3.45 2.23 -8.34
N LEU A 291 3.06 3.44 -7.96
CA LEU A 291 3.07 4.64 -8.80
C LEU A 291 4.49 5.23 -8.87
N ASP A 292 4.72 6.09 -9.86
CA ASP A 292 6.05 6.69 -10.12
C ASP A 292 6.61 7.53 -8.97
N ASP A 293 5.72 8.07 -8.14
CA ASP A 293 6.06 8.86 -6.97
C ASP A 293 6.20 8.00 -5.70
N GLY A 294 6.25 6.66 -5.85
CA GLY A 294 6.41 5.70 -4.76
C GLY A 294 5.12 5.39 -3.99
N ARG A 295 4.00 6.04 -4.33
CA ARG A 295 2.69 5.71 -3.75
C ARG A 295 2.24 4.32 -4.16
N ILE A 296 1.42 3.69 -3.32
CA ILE A 296 0.82 2.38 -3.61
C ILE A 296 -0.66 2.58 -3.91
N LEU A 297 -1.08 2.20 -5.10
CA LEU A 297 -2.48 2.09 -5.48
C LEU A 297 -2.95 0.65 -5.18
N VAL A 298 -3.98 0.51 -4.37
CA VAL A 298 -4.69 -0.76 -4.15
C VAL A 298 -6.10 -0.64 -4.72
N LEU A 299 -6.41 -1.51 -5.66
CA LEU A 299 -7.74 -1.75 -6.21
C LEU A 299 -8.29 -3.01 -5.56
N ALA A 300 -9.55 -3.01 -5.11
CA ALA A 300 -10.19 -4.25 -4.67
C ALA A 300 -11.68 -4.28 -4.99
N GLY A 301 -12.15 -5.47 -5.37
CA GLY A 301 -13.53 -5.69 -5.76
C GLY A 301 -14.40 -5.88 -4.53
N GLN A 302 -15.54 -5.19 -4.47
CA GLN A 302 -16.44 -5.32 -3.33
C GLN A 302 -17.01 -6.75 -3.25
N GLY A 303 -16.56 -7.53 -2.26
CA GLY A 303 -17.19 -8.79 -1.88
C GLY A 303 -18.58 -8.55 -1.29
N GLN A 304 -19.44 -9.57 -1.29
CA GLN A 304 -20.73 -9.54 -0.60
C GLN A 304 -20.51 -9.45 0.91
N GLY A 305 -20.25 -8.24 1.42
CA GLY A 305 -20.27 -8.00 2.86
C GLY A 305 -21.64 -8.41 3.41
N PRO A 306 -21.71 -9.03 4.61
CA PRO A 306 -22.97 -9.43 5.24
C PRO A 306 -23.87 -8.23 5.59
N ASP A 307 -23.38 -7.02 5.40
CA ASP A 307 -24.09 -5.78 5.65
C ASP A 307 -23.87 -4.82 4.47
N SER A 308 -24.76 -4.89 3.47
CA SER A 308 -24.86 -3.92 2.36
C SER A 308 -25.22 -2.49 2.83
N THR A 309 -25.11 -2.23 4.12
CA THR A 309 -25.30 -0.93 4.77
C THR A 309 -23.97 -0.22 5.07
N VAL A 310 -22.81 -0.89 4.89
CA VAL A 310 -21.48 -0.27 5.01
C VAL A 310 -21.07 0.48 3.73
N CYS A 311 -22.02 1.20 3.12
CA CYS A 311 -21.72 2.42 2.40
C CYS A 311 -22.20 3.57 3.32
N PRO A 312 -21.39 4.02 4.30
CA PRO A 312 -21.85 5.03 5.25
C PRO A 312 -22.22 6.31 4.50
N GLY A 313 -23.52 6.62 4.42
CA GLY A 313 -24.07 7.80 3.75
C GLY A 313 -24.90 7.53 2.48
N VAL A 314 -25.00 6.29 1.99
CA VAL A 314 -25.88 5.94 0.85
C VAL A 314 -26.95 4.98 1.36
N ALA A 315 -28.20 5.43 1.46
CA ALA A 315 -29.32 4.69 2.07
C ALA A 315 -29.66 3.33 1.43
N LYS A 316 -29.01 3.00 0.31
CA LYS A 316 -28.81 1.69 -0.27
C LYS A 316 -27.49 1.81 -1.05
N CYS A 317 -26.47 1.00 -0.81
CA CYS A 317 -25.53 0.75 -1.90
C CYS A 317 -26.43 0.27 -3.06
N PRO A 318 -26.40 0.88 -4.27
CA PRO A 318 -27.11 0.32 -5.40
C PRO A 318 -26.76 -1.17 -5.46
N GLU A 319 -27.69 -2.02 -5.85
CA GLU A 319 -27.53 -3.49 -5.97
C GLU A 319 -26.47 -3.89 -7.04
N ASN A 320 -25.50 -3.01 -7.32
CA ASN A 320 -24.44 -3.17 -8.29
C ASN A 320 -23.20 -3.73 -7.58
N TYR A 321 -23.21 -5.06 -7.45
CA TYR A 321 -22.26 -5.96 -6.78
C TYR A 321 -20.80 -5.95 -7.27
N ASN A 322 -20.33 -4.91 -7.95
CA ASN A 322 -19.07 -4.99 -8.72
C ASN A 322 -18.42 -3.60 -8.84
N LEU A 323 -18.26 -2.89 -7.72
CA LEU A 323 -17.43 -1.69 -7.69
C LEU A 323 -16.04 -2.09 -7.20
N GLU A 324 -15.04 -1.71 -7.99
CA GLU A 324 -13.63 -1.83 -7.65
C GLU A 324 -13.20 -0.50 -7.04
N HIS A 325 -12.92 -0.52 -5.74
CA HIS A 325 -12.59 0.66 -4.97
C HIS A 325 -11.08 0.90 -4.97
N MET A 326 -10.68 2.17 -5.04
CA MET A 326 -9.28 2.58 -5.05
C MET A 326 -8.88 3.18 -3.71
N LEU A 327 -7.83 2.63 -3.11
CA LEU A 327 -7.06 3.29 -2.06
C LEU A 327 -5.68 3.66 -2.59
N VAL A 328 -5.21 4.86 -2.23
CA VAL A 328 -3.85 5.30 -2.51
C VAL A 328 -3.16 5.53 -1.19
N TRP A 329 -2.04 4.85 -0.98
CA TRP A 329 -1.15 5.16 0.11
C TRP A 329 -0.31 6.37 -0.26
N GLU A 330 -0.51 7.47 0.46
CA GLU A 330 0.31 8.66 0.37
C GLU A 330 1.28 8.69 1.54
N PRO A 331 2.58 8.89 1.28
CA PRO A 331 3.48 9.35 2.32
C PRO A 331 2.85 10.57 2.98
N VAL A 332 2.64 10.48 4.29
CA VAL A 332 2.09 11.59 5.05
C VAL A 332 3.04 12.78 4.85
N PRO A 333 2.59 13.90 4.24
CA PRO A 333 3.44 15.07 4.14
C PRO A 333 3.67 15.56 5.56
N VAL A 334 4.88 15.38 6.07
CA VAL A 334 5.27 16.03 7.31
C VAL A 334 5.53 17.50 6.98
N THR A 335 5.06 18.39 7.84
CA THR A 335 5.55 19.76 7.84
C THR A 335 6.41 19.94 9.07
N LEU A 336 7.69 20.28 8.88
CA LEU A 336 8.57 20.65 9.99
C LEU A 336 8.35 22.13 10.29
N THR A 337 7.66 22.45 11.38
CA THR A 337 7.58 23.85 11.83
C THR A 337 8.58 24.06 12.94
N ALA A 338 9.59 24.89 12.69
CA ALA A 338 10.49 25.38 13.74
C ALA A 338 9.85 26.60 14.39
N SER A 339 9.23 26.43 15.56
CA SER A 339 8.64 27.51 16.33
C SER A 339 9.61 27.95 17.43
N GLN A 340 10.15 29.16 17.27
CA GLN A 340 11.02 29.87 18.22
C GLN A 340 12.41 29.25 18.46
N TRP A 341 13.42 29.94 17.92
CA TRP A 341 14.75 29.96 18.51
C TRP A 341 14.70 30.97 19.66
N ASP A 342 14.68 30.51 20.90
CA ASP A 342 14.88 31.39 22.05
C ASP A 342 16.39 31.66 22.17
N ASN A 343 16.81 32.92 22.07
CA ASN A 343 18.24 33.31 22.06
C ASN A 343 18.98 33.00 23.39
N GLY A 344 18.34 32.32 24.33
CA GLY A 344 18.92 31.85 25.59
C GLY A 344 18.73 30.35 25.89
N ALA A 345 18.06 29.58 25.04
CA ALA A 345 17.85 28.14 25.24
C ALA A 345 18.46 27.34 24.08
N GLU A 346 19.37 26.41 24.37
CA GLU A 346 20.07 25.55 23.40
C GLU A 346 19.17 24.50 22.71
N GLN A 347 17.85 24.73 22.66
CA GLN A 347 16.88 23.74 22.18
C GLN A 347 15.97 24.36 21.13
N ALA A 348 16.07 23.84 19.90
CA ALA A 348 15.04 24.03 18.89
C ALA A 348 14.01 22.90 19.03
N THR A 349 12.75 23.25 19.31
CA THR A 349 11.67 22.27 19.23
C THR A 349 11.16 22.26 17.79
N VAL A 350 11.41 21.18 17.06
CA VAL A 350 10.78 20.96 15.77
C VAL A 350 9.54 20.11 16.01
N THR A 351 8.39 20.64 15.63
CA THR A 351 7.15 19.87 15.66
C THR A 351 6.98 19.25 14.28
N VAL A 352 7.01 17.91 14.24
CA VAL A 352 6.57 17.10 13.10
C VAL A 352 5.05 17.00 13.21
N GLU A 353 4.32 17.67 12.31
CA GLU A 353 2.89 17.41 12.16
C GLU A 353 2.70 16.46 10.96
N GLY A 354 2.23 15.24 11.26
CA GLY A 354 1.76 14.25 10.30
C GLY A 354 0.43 13.65 10.76
N ALA A 355 -0.31 13.02 9.84
CA ALA A 355 -1.70 12.55 9.96
C ALA A 355 -2.03 11.63 11.15
N ALA A 356 -1.04 11.14 11.92
CA ALA A 356 -1.27 10.29 13.09
C ALA A 356 -1.03 11.01 14.45
N GLY A 357 -0.77 12.33 14.47
CA GLY A 357 -0.51 13.04 15.72
C GLY A 357 0.75 12.58 16.48
N GLN A 358 1.62 11.79 15.82
CA GLN A 358 2.92 11.42 16.35
C GLN A 358 3.81 12.66 16.42
N LYS A 359 4.15 13.06 17.64
CA LYS A 359 5.19 14.07 17.88
C LYS A 359 6.54 13.37 17.84
N VAL A 360 7.36 13.71 16.85
CA VAL A 360 8.80 13.41 16.91
C VAL A 360 9.46 14.55 17.65
N SER A 361 10.09 14.26 18.78
CA SER A 361 10.88 15.24 19.53
C SER A 361 12.31 15.21 19.02
N LEU A 362 12.79 16.29 18.41
CA LEU A 362 14.21 16.43 18.13
C LEU A 362 14.96 16.76 19.42
N LYS A 363 15.98 15.96 19.74
CA LYS A 363 16.91 16.26 20.84
C LYS A 363 18.17 16.85 20.26
N VAL A 364 18.43 18.12 20.56
CA VAL A 364 19.76 18.71 20.34
C VAL A 364 20.73 18.01 21.28
N LEU A 365 21.75 17.35 20.75
CA LEU A 365 22.82 16.82 21.58
C LEU A 365 23.60 18.02 22.14
N GLU A 366 23.59 18.17 23.46
CA GLU A 366 24.30 19.25 24.15
C GLU A 366 25.78 19.27 23.73
N GLY A 367 26.28 20.45 23.36
CA GLY A 367 27.72 20.74 23.38
C GLY A 367 28.42 21.11 22.08
N THR A 368 27.76 21.33 20.93
CA THR A 368 28.52 21.60 19.68
C THR A 368 27.97 22.68 18.73
N GLY A 369 27.07 23.58 19.15
CA GLY A 369 26.29 24.40 18.20
C GLY A 369 26.72 25.84 17.88
N MET A 370 27.73 26.43 18.52
CA MET A 370 28.17 27.79 18.19
C MET A 370 29.68 27.92 18.20
N PHE A 371 30.27 28.05 17.01
CA PHE A 371 31.64 28.50 16.86
C PHE A 371 31.63 30.02 16.76
N CYS A 372 31.98 30.67 17.87
CA CYS A 372 32.41 32.06 17.83
C CYS A 372 33.94 32.06 17.80
N GLU A 373 34.55 32.68 16.79
CA GLU A 373 36.01 32.88 16.80
C GLU A 373 36.41 33.62 18.08
N TYR A 374 37.16 32.93 18.94
CA TYR A 374 37.61 33.49 20.21
C TYR A 374 38.71 34.52 19.94
N ASN A 375 38.36 35.81 19.98
CA ASN A 375 39.37 36.86 19.97
C ASN A 375 40.05 36.95 21.34
N ALA A 376 41.23 36.35 21.46
CA ALA A 376 42.00 36.22 22.70
C ALA A 376 42.36 37.55 23.40
N THR A 377 42.16 38.71 22.76
CA THR A 377 42.55 40.02 23.31
C THR A 377 41.43 40.78 24.03
N LYS A 378 40.17 40.34 23.96
CA LYS A 378 39.05 41.01 24.64
C LYS A 378 38.29 39.99 25.49
N GLN A 379 38.66 39.88 26.76
CA GLN A 379 38.08 38.95 27.75
C GLN A 379 36.63 39.30 28.15
N LEU A 380 35.70 39.46 27.20
CA LEU A 380 34.27 39.51 27.49
C LEU A 380 33.46 38.89 26.32
N PRO A 381 32.47 38.04 26.61
CA PRO A 381 31.55 37.52 25.59
C PRO A 381 30.56 38.62 25.23
N VAL A 382 30.93 39.48 24.29
CA VAL A 382 29.97 40.31 23.57
C VAL A 382 29.67 39.59 22.28
N TRP A 383 28.38 39.28 22.05
CA TRP A 383 27.84 38.68 20.84
C TRP A 383 28.33 39.46 19.62
N ALA A 384 29.43 39.02 19.02
CA ALA A 384 30.07 39.70 17.92
C ALA A 384 29.52 39.18 16.59
N PRO A 385 29.41 40.02 15.56
CA PRO A 385 29.11 39.57 14.20
C PRO A 385 30.25 38.65 13.75
N GLY A 386 30.00 37.34 13.68
CA GLY A 386 31.02 36.34 13.38
C GLY A 386 30.77 34.95 13.99
N CYS A 387 29.82 34.79 14.91
CA CYS A 387 29.38 33.45 15.32
C CYS A 387 28.63 32.79 14.16
N TYR A 388 29.08 31.60 13.75
CA TYR A 388 28.40 30.82 12.71
C TYR A 388 27.81 29.54 13.30
N PHE A 389 26.68 29.17 12.71
CA PHE A 389 25.93 27.97 13.03
C PHE A 389 26.57 26.78 12.33
N ASP A 390 26.92 25.72 13.06
CA ASP A 390 27.37 24.47 12.45
C ASP A 390 26.28 23.39 12.56
N PRO A 391 25.55 23.09 11.46
CA PRO A 391 24.50 22.07 11.47
C PRO A 391 25.04 20.65 11.69
N SER A 392 26.36 20.39 11.60
CA SER A 392 26.92 19.06 11.85
C SER A 392 26.84 18.61 13.32
N ALA A 393 26.40 19.51 14.21
CA ALA A 393 26.23 19.29 15.65
C ALA A 393 24.91 18.61 16.04
N TYR A 394 24.01 18.38 15.09
CA TYR A 394 22.67 17.86 15.33
C TYR A 394 22.56 16.42 14.85
N ALA A 395 22.17 15.52 15.75
CA ALA A 395 21.84 14.13 15.44
C ALA A 395 20.32 13.98 15.29
N PHE A 396 19.89 13.09 14.40
CA PHE A 396 18.48 12.78 14.16
C PHE A 396 18.18 11.36 14.63
N GLU A 397 17.30 11.21 15.62
CA GLU A 397 16.74 9.92 16.00
C GLU A 397 15.25 9.88 15.63
N PRO A 398 14.88 9.49 14.39
CA PRO A 398 13.50 9.14 14.13
C PRO A 398 13.14 7.90 14.97
N ALA A 399 11.91 7.85 15.53
CA ALA A 399 11.42 6.60 16.10
C ALA A 399 11.40 5.54 14.99
N SER A 400 11.99 4.37 15.24
CA SER A 400 12.01 3.25 14.29
C SER A 400 10.60 3.00 13.72
N GLY A 401 10.46 2.92 12.39
CA GLY A 401 9.18 2.69 11.72
C GLY A 401 8.45 3.96 11.25
N THR A 402 9.13 5.11 11.17
CA THR A 402 8.52 6.32 10.58
C THR A 402 8.45 6.21 9.05
N VAL A 403 7.26 6.51 8.53
CA VAL A 403 6.92 6.54 7.10
C VAL A 403 7.70 7.61 6.32
N PRO A 404 7.82 7.52 4.98
CA PRO A 404 8.42 8.59 4.18
C PRO A 404 7.69 9.91 4.43
N PHE A 405 8.45 11.02 4.44
CA PHE A 405 7.93 12.29 4.90
C PHE A 405 8.53 13.49 4.16
N THR A 406 7.71 14.49 3.85
CA THR A 406 8.19 15.79 3.36
C THR A 406 8.72 16.62 4.53
N ALA A 407 9.67 17.53 4.31
CA ALA A 407 10.16 18.42 5.36
C ALA A 407 10.37 19.83 4.82
N THR A 408 9.51 20.76 5.21
CA THR A 408 9.70 22.18 4.91
C THR A 408 10.52 22.84 6.00
N LEU A 409 11.70 23.37 5.71
CA LEU A 409 12.50 24.11 6.69
C LEU A 409 12.36 25.61 6.41
N SER A 410 11.70 26.35 7.30
CA SER A 410 11.63 27.82 7.21
C SER A 410 12.62 28.47 8.17
N ARG A 411 13.44 29.41 7.66
CA ARG A 411 14.33 30.25 8.46
C ARG A 411 13.87 31.69 8.39
N SER A 412 13.53 32.27 9.53
CA SER A 412 13.29 33.72 9.66
C SER A 412 14.52 34.36 10.31
N THR A 413 15.40 34.98 9.53
CA THR A 413 16.57 35.70 10.09
C THR A 413 16.28 37.15 10.47
N ASP A 414 15.14 37.71 10.06
CA ASP A 414 14.78 39.11 10.33
C ASP A 414 13.26 39.32 10.12
N PRO A 415 12.52 39.89 11.10
CA PRO A 415 11.10 40.19 10.92
C PRO A 415 10.79 41.22 9.81
N SER A 416 11.81 41.87 9.23
CA SER A 416 11.68 42.89 8.18
C SER A 416 12.08 42.42 6.77
N VAL A 417 12.59 41.19 6.59
CA VAL A 417 13.06 40.67 5.30
C VAL A 417 12.14 39.55 4.79
N THR A 418 11.86 39.55 3.48
CA THR A 418 11.10 38.51 2.76
C THR A 418 11.59 37.11 3.12
N ARG A 419 10.67 36.25 3.59
CA ARG A 419 10.93 34.85 3.92
C ARG A 419 11.47 34.11 2.69
N SER A 420 12.57 33.40 2.88
CA SER A 420 13.00 32.36 1.94
C SER A 420 12.44 31.05 2.48
N GLU A 421 11.44 30.50 1.81
CA GLU A 421 10.91 29.17 2.12
C GLU A 421 11.68 28.15 1.28
N HIS A 422 12.28 27.16 1.94
CA HIS A 422 12.94 26.05 1.28
C HIS A 422 12.20 24.76 1.66
N THR A 423 11.64 24.08 0.66
CA THR A 423 10.96 22.80 0.83
C THR A 423 11.91 21.69 0.43
N ILE A 424 12.18 20.73 1.33
CA ILE A 424 12.86 19.47 1.01
C ILE A 424 11.79 18.39 0.90
N LEU A 425 11.79 17.68 -0.23
CA LEU A 425 11.01 16.47 -0.38
C LEU A 425 11.94 15.27 -0.17
N PHE A 426 11.71 14.48 0.88
CA PHE A 426 12.34 13.17 1.01
C PHE A 426 11.36 12.13 0.47
N THR A 427 11.69 11.55 -0.69
CA THR A 427 10.83 10.59 -1.41
C THR A 427 11.05 9.14 -0.99
N ALA A 428 11.90 8.88 0.01
CA ALA A 428 12.24 7.54 0.47
C ALA A 428 12.63 7.58 1.96
N THR A 429 12.72 6.40 2.59
CA THR A 429 13.35 6.26 3.90
C THR A 429 14.82 6.70 3.82
N VAL A 430 15.14 7.81 4.45
CA VAL A 430 16.48 8.38 4.48
C VAL A 430 17.13 8.15 5.84
N GLY A 431 18.38 7.64 5.82
CA GLY A 431 19.19 7.53 7.02
C GLY A 431 19.59 8.91 7.57
N GLU A 432 20.05 8.94 8.82
CA GLU A 432 20.47 10.14 9.55
C GLU A 432 21.43 11.04 8.73
N GLU A 433 22.38 10.43 8.02
CA GLU A 433 23.39 11.14 7.22
C GLU A 433 22.79 11.90 6.03
N ALA A 434 21.75 11.37 5.40
CA ALA A 434 21.10 11.95 4.23
C ALA A 434 20.21 13.15 4.63
N VAL A 435 19.49 13.05 5.75
CA VAL A 435 18.73 14.17 6.32
C VAL A 435 19.67 15.30 6.73
N ALA A 436 20.77 14.97 7.42
CA ALA A 436 21.80 15.95 7.78
C ALA A 436 22.43 16.59 6.53
N GLY A 437 22.67 15.81 5.47
CA GLY A 437 23.13 16.30 4.16
C GLY A 437 22.19 17.33 3.54
N ALA A 438 20.91 17.02 3.43
CA ALA A 438 19.91 17.92 2.83
C ALA A 438 19.77 19.24 3.61
N VAL A 439 19.80 19.17 4.95
CA VAL A 439 19.77 20.37 5.82
C VAL A 439 21.03 21.23 5.61
N ARG A 440 22.21 20.62 5.44
CA ARG A 440 23.45 21.35 5.10
C ARG A 440 23.32 22.12 3.78
N CYS A 441 22.73 21.51 2.75
CA CYS A 441 22.56 22.13 1.43
C CYS A 441 21.67 23.38 1.47
N ILE A 442 20.56 23.35 2.21
CA ILE A 442 19.67 24.52 2.37
C ILE A 442 20.39 25.71 2.98
N HIS A 443 21.20 25.46 4.01
CA HIS A 443 21.86 26.54 4.74
C HIS A 443 22.90 27.28 3.89
N ARG A 444 23.52 26.58 2.92
CA ARG A 444 24.67 27.08 2.14
C ARG A 444 24.32 27.46 0.70
N SER A 445 23.06 27.78 0.40
CA SER A 445 22.50 28.01 -0.95
C SER A 445 23.16 29.11 -1.83
N LYS A 446 24.25 29.74 -1.39
CA LYS A 446 25.07 30.65 -2.22
C LYS A 446 26.47 30.16 -2.54
N GLU A 447 26.98 29.10 -1.90
CA GLU A 447 28.37 28.68 -2.06
C GLU A 447 28.46 27.15 -2.20
N PHE A 448 29.07 26.70 -3.29
CA PHE A 448 29.40 25.31 -3.68
C PHE A 448 28.38 24.54 -4.53
N SER A 449 28.60 24.59 -5.85
CA SER A 449 28.10 23.65 -6.85
C SER A 449 28.87 22.31 -6.86
N GLY A 450 29.38 21.83 -5.71
CA GLY A 450 30.33 20.71 -5.66
C GLY A 450 30.30 19.84 -4.40
N ASP A 451 29.31 20.03 -3.52
CA ASP A 451 29.08 19.08 -2.41
C ASP A 451 28.35 17.84 -2.96
N PRO A 452 28.91 16.62 -2.83
CA PRO A 452 28.31 15.40 -3.37
C PRO A 452 26.98 15.03 -2.70
N TYR A 453 26.67 15.58 -1.52
CA TYR A 453 25.39 15.36 -0.84
C TYR A 453 24.30 16.35 -1.28
N CYS A 454 24.64 17.37 -2.07
CA CYS A 454 23.70 18.34 -2.64
C CYS A 454 23.38 18.10 -4.12
N GLN A 455 23.97 17.08 -4.74
CA GLN A 455 23.68 16.65 -6.10
C GLN A 455 22.55 15.62 -6.15
#